data_AF-A0A8J8JKR9-F1
#
_entry.id   AF-A0A8J8JKR9-F1
#
_cell.length_a   1.000
_cell.length_b   1.000
_cell.length_c   1.000
_cell.angle_alpha   90.00
_cell.angle_beta   90.00
_cell.angle_gamma   90.00
#
_symmetry.space_group_name_H-M   'P 1'
#
loop_
_entity.id
_entity.type
_entity.pdbx_description
1 polymer ?
#
loop_
_entity_poly.entity_id
_entity_poly.type
_entity_poly.pdbx_seq_one_letter_code
_entity_poly.pdbx_strand_id
1 'polypeptide(L)'
;MIEANFPVSELSMHSYRVVEHKYLKIELQGKDGRATVKIDGATGDILDYYVEISEKRAGELVLEKYPGFKITSVMGNEDEYAVEAEDETHSVKVRLSKDGKLLEEVDRALRRSLAERLAEEKAKEIDPEARVESVELRNNWTVEFSGVARVGRLVLDRATGEVIDKDVRMTERALEEVYHRHLGEEYGEESPRTERLTHYKEEGYVHIKVSGSDRLYYARIDTRTGKILSEDTAPVKGLTAKIKQLQLEGKYK
;
A
#
# COMPACT_ATOMS: atom_id res chain seq x y z
N MET A 1 -31.72 29.95 -17.37
CA MET A 1 -31.22 30.21 -15.99
C MET A 1 -30.67 28.95 -15.32
N ILE A 2 -31.28 27.76 -15.51
CA ILE A 2 -30.73 26.48 -14.99
C ILE A 2 -29.46 26.05 -15.72
N GLU A 3 -29.48 25.95 -17.06
CA GLU A 3 -28.30 25.56 -17.87
C GLU A 3 -27.12 26.54 -17.75
N ALA A 4 -27.35 27.75 -17.26
CA ALA A 4 -26.29 28.72 -17.00
C ALA A 4 -25.56 28.48 -15.67
N ASN A 5 -26.16 27.74 -14.75
CA ASN A 5 -25.68 27.53 -13.38
C ASN A 5 -25.31 26.07 -13.08
N PHE A 6 -25.62 25.15 -13.99
CA PHE A 6 -25.40 23.71 -13.84
C PHE A 6 -24.88 23.14 -15.16
N PRO A 7 -24.00 22.13 -15.13
CA PRO A 7 -23.38 21.55 -16.32
C PRO A 7 -24.33 20.57 -17.04
N VAL A 8 -25.55 21.03 -17.33
CA VAL A 8 -26.58 20.32 -18.10
C VAL A 8 -26.92 21.14 -19.34
N SER A 9 -27.20 20.47 -20.45
CA SER A 9 -27.49 21.11 -21.73
C SER A 9 -28.66 20.46 -22.47
N GLU A 10 -29.27 21.24 -23.37
CA GLU A 10 -30.39 20.83 -24.23
C GLU A 10 -31.61 20.37 -23.43
N LEU A 11 -31.88 21.03 -22.30
CA LEU A 11 -33.04 20.71 -21.47
C LEU A 11 -34.34 21.02 -22.21
N SER A 12 -35.14 19.98 -22.43
CA SER A 12 -36.48 20.08 -23.01
C SER A 12 -37.52 19.57 -22.02
N MET A 13 -38.73 20.14 -22.07
CA MET A 13 -39.82 19.68 -21.21
C MET A 13 -40.22 18.25 -21.59
N HIS A 14 -40.04 17.33 -20.65
CA HIS A 14 -40.40 15.93 -20.81
C HIS A 14 -41.79 15.65 -20.24
N SER A 15 -42.06 16.17 -19.04
CA SER A 15 -43.34 15.99 -18.36
C SER A 15 -43.70 17.21 -17.52
N TYR A 16 -44.98 17.35 -17.19
CA TYR A 16 -45.45 18.30 -16.20
C TYR A 16 -46.63 17.73 -15.42
N ARG A 17 -46.80 18.17 -14.17
CA ARG A 17 -47.97 17.82 -13.35
C ARG A 17 -48.36 18.98 -12.44
N VAL A 18 -49.66 19.12 -12.20
CA VAL A 18 -50.18 20.02 -11.18
C VAL A 18 -50.21 19.30 -9.84
N VAL A 19 -49.66 19.94 -8.81
CA VAL A 19 -49.56 19.41 -7.44
C VAL A 19 -50.33 20.35 -6.51
N GLU A 20 -51.20 19.79 -5.66
CA GLU A 20 -51.99 20.54 -4.67
C GLU A 20 -52.86 21.67 -5.27
N HIS A 21 -53.22 21.58 -6.55
CA HIS A 21 -53.98 22.60 -7.30
C HIS A 21 -53.36 24.00 -7.28
N LYS A 22 -52.08 24.12 -6.86
CA LYS A 22 -51.38 25.38 -6.67
C LYS A 22 -50.01 25.40 -7.33
N TYR A 23 -49.33 24.26 -7.40
CA TYR A 23 -47.96 24.19 -7.91
C TYR A 23 -47.89 23.46 -9.24
N LEU A 24 -47.06 23.97 -10.14
CA LEU A 24 -46.69 23.28 -11.36
C LEU A 24 -45.31 22.65 -11.16
N LYS A 25 -45.22 21.32 -11.26
CA LYS A 25 -43.94 20.60 -11.26
C LYS A 25 -43.62 20.22 -12.70
N ILE A 26 -42.48 20.69 -13.20
CA ILE A 26 -41.99 20.44 -14.56
C ILE A 26 -40.75 19.56 -14.48
N GLU A 27 -40.71 18.51 -15.29
CA GLU A 27 -39.53 17.67 -15.47
C GLU A 27 -38.93 17.99 -16.84
N LEU A 28 -37.67 18.43 -16.80
CA LEU A 28 -36.85 18.74 -17.95
C LEU A 28 -35.84 17.62 -18.13
N GLN A 29 -35.62 17.20 -19.37
CA GLN A 29 -34.64 16.20 -19.72
C GLN A 29 -33.80 16.70 -20.90
N GLY A 30 -32.49 16.52 -20.79
CA GLY A 30 -31.52 16.81 -21.82
C GLY A 30 -30.50 15.69 -21.94
N LYS A 31 -29.51 15.90 -22.80
CA LYS A 31 -28.44 14.93 -23.05
C LYS A 31 -27.55 14.73 -21.82
N ASP A 32 -27.29 15.81 -21.10
CA ASP A 32 -26.32 15.84 -20.00
C ASP A 32 -26.95 15.65 -18.62
N GLY A 33 -28.28 15.45 -18.55
CA GLY A 33 -28.97 15.26 -17.28
C GLY A 33 -30.45 15.60 -17.32
N ARG A 34 -31.02 15.76 -16.13
CA ARG A 34 -32.41 16.13 -15.88
C ARG A 34 -32.50 17.23 -14.85
N ALA A 35 -33.56 18.03 -14.94
CA ALA A 35 -33.90 19.02 -13.95
C ALA A 35 -35.38 18.93 -13.60
N THR A 36 -35.69 19.08 -12.33
CA THR A 36 -37.05 19.17 -11.82
C THR A 36 -37.26 20.57 -11.27
N VAL A 37 -38.30 21.26 -11.70
CA VAL A 37 -38.60 22.63 -11.26
C VAL A 37 -40.00 22.67 -10.66
N LYS A 38 -40.14 23.26 -9.48
CA LYS A 38 -41.43 23.54 -8.85
C LYS A 38 -41.73 25.03 -8.95
N ILE A 39 -42.87 25.36 -9.53
CA ILE A 39 -43.30 26.72 -9.84
C ILE A 39 -44.64 26.99 -9.14
N ASP A 40 -44.82 28.19 -8.60
CA ASP A 40 -46.12 28.66 -8.10
C ASP A 40 -47.04 28.99 -9.30
N GLY A 41 -48.20 28.35 -9.36
CA GLY A 41 -49.10 28.45 -10.51
C GLY A 41 -49.83 29.79 -10.64
N ALA A 42 -49.85 30.63 -9.59
CA ALA A 42 -50.51 31.93 -9.61
C ALA A 42 -49.55 33.06 -10.02
N THR A 43 -48.29 32.99 -9.56
CA THR A 43 -47.27 34.02 -9.77
C THR A 43 -46.29 33.68 -10.89
N GLY A 44 -46.09 32.39 -11.16
CA GLY A 44 -45.03 31.91 -12.05
C GLY A 44 -43.65 31.85 -11.38
N ASP A 45 -43.56 32.10 -10.08
CA ASP A 45 -42.30 32.10 -9.35
C ASP A 45 -41.73 30.69 -9.17
N ILE A 46 -40.43 30.52 -9.37
CA ILE A 46 -39.73 29.26 -9.08
C ILE A 46 -39.56 29.14 -7.57
N LEU A 47 -40.20 28.12 -6.99
CA LEU A 47 -40.16 27.83 -5.56
C LEU A 47 -38.99 26.92 -5.19
N ASP A 48 -38.69 25.95 -6.05
CA ASP A 48 -37.65 24.95 -5.80
C ASP A 48 -37.17 24.36 -7.13
N TYR A 49 -35.94 23.87 -7.16
CA TYR A 49 -35.41 23.11 -8.29
C TYR A 49 -34.41 22.05 -7.83
N TYR A 50 -34.35 20.95 -8.56
CA TYR A 50 -33.39 19.87 -8.37
C TYR A 50 -32.75 19.54 -9.71
N VAL A 51 -31.42 19.43 -9.76
CA VAL A 51 -30.67 19.12 -10.99
C VAL A 51 -29.83 17.88 -10.75
N GLU A 52 -29.87 16.97 -11.71
CA GLU A 52 -29.06 15.76 -11.73
C GLU A 52 -28.41 15.60 -13.11
N ILE A 53 -27.09 15.61 -13.14
CA ILE A 53 -26.29 15.34 -14.34
C ILE A 53 -26.36 13.85 -14.69
N SER A 54 -26.07 13.48 -15.93
CA SER A 54 -25.93 12.09 -16.34
C SER A 54 -24.58 11.51 -15.89
N GLU A 55 -24.49 10.19 -15.75
CA GLU A 55 -23.20 9.50 -15.49
C GLU A 55 -22.14 9.83 -16.55
N LYS A 56 -22.58 9.96 -17.81
CA LYS A 56 -21.70 10.37 -18.90
C LYS A 56 -21.12 11.77 -18.63
N ARG A 57 -21.98 12.72 -18.26
CA ARG A 57 -21.53 14.09 -17.96
C ARG A 57 -20.65 14.14 -16.71
N ALA A 58 -20.93 13.31 -15.70
CA ALA A 58 -20.07 13.16 -14.53
C ALA A 58 -18.65 12.74 -14.92
N GLY A 59 -18.51 11.74 -15.81
CA GLY A 59 -17.21 11.33 -16.35
C GLY A 59 -16.50 12.44 -17.12
N GLU A 60 -17.23 13.19 -17.97
CA GLU A 60 -16.68 14.31 -18.73
C GLU A 60 -16.12 15.42 -17.81
N LEU A 61 -16.87 15.82 -16.77
CA LEU A 61 -16.43 16.82 -15.80
C LEU A 61 -15.16 16.39 -15.05
N VAL A 62 -15.01 15.10 -14.76
CA VAL A 62 -13.76 14.57 -14.17
C VAL A 62 -12.62 14.65 -15.17
N LEU A 63 -12.82 14.29 -16.44
CA LEU A 63 -11.78 14.42 -17.46
C LEU A 63 -11.37 15.87 -17.76
N GLU A 64 -12.30 16.83 -17.60
CA GLU A 64 -11.98 18.26 -17.68
C GLU A 64 -10.96 18.68 -16.58
N LYS A 65 -11.09 18.13 -15.36
CA LYS A 65 -10.14 18.38 -14.26
C LYS A 65 -8.87 17.54 -14.34
N TYR A 66 -8.94 16.35 -14.94
CA TYR A 66 -7.82 15.41 -15.08
C TYR A 66 -7.50 15.12 -16.56
N PRO A 67 -6.91 16.08 -17.29
CA PRO A 67 -6.55 15.87 -18.69
C PRO A 67 -5.59 14.69 -18.86
N GLY A 68 -5.85 13.85 -19.87
CA GLY A 68 -5.02 12.67 -20.18
C GLY A 68 -5.41 11.40 -19.43
N PHE A 69 -6.29 11.49 -18.43
CA PHE A 69 -6.86 10.34 -17.76
C PHE A 69 -7.93 9.68 -18.63
N LYS A 70 -8.26 8.43 -18.32
CA LYS A 70 -9.35 7.66 -18.90
C LYS A 70 -10.27 7.20 -17.77
N ILE A 71 -11.57 7.38 -17.95
CA ILE A 71 -12.57 6.88 -17.00
C ILE A 71 -12.58 5.35 -17.05
N THR A 72 -12.40 4.72 -15.89
CA THR A 72 -12.48 3.27 -15.73
C THR A 72 -13.81 2.84 -15.13
N SER A 73 -14.43 3.69 -14.30
CA SER A 73 -15.72 3.43 -13.69
C SER A 73 -16.47 4.73 -13.36
N VAL A 74 -17.79 4.71 -13.51
CA VAL A 74 -18.70 5.73 -12.98
C VAL A 74 -19.82 4.99 -12.28
N MET A 75 -20.03 5.27 -11.00
CA MET A 75 -21.10 4.70 -10.20
C MET A 75 -21.89 5.83 -9.54
N GLY A 76 -23.19 5.93 -9.83
CA GLY A 76 -24.09 6.84 -9.14
C GLY A 76 -24.78 6.17 -7.95
N ASN A 77 -24.93 6.90 -6.84
CA ASN A 77 -25.90 6.58 -5.80
C ASN A 77 -27.00 7.68 -5.78
N GLU A 78 -27.75 7.85 -4.69
CA GLU A 78 -28.80 8.87 -4.59
C GLU A 78 -28.22 10.30 -4.52
N ASP A 79 -27.09 10.49 -3.85
CA ASP A 79 -26.55 11.81 -3.50
C ASP A 79 -25.40 12.27 -4.40
N GLU A 80 -24.68 11.35 -5.04
CA GLU A 80 -23.43 11.63 -5.75
C GLU A 80 -23.04 10.57 -6.78
N TYR A 81 -21.98 10.88 -7.52
CA TYR A 81 -21.23 9.99 -8.40
C TYR A 81 -19.86 9.71 -7.80
N ALA A 82 -19.46 8.44 -7.79
CA ALA A 82 -18.09 8.01 -7.62
C ALA A 82 -17.49 7.70 -8.99
N VAL A 83 -16.48 8.45 -9.38
CA VAL A 83 -15.79 8.32 -10.67
C VAL A 83 -14.36 7.85 -10.41
N GLU A 84 -13.96 6.77 -11.08
CA GLU A 84 -12.60 6.27 -11.08
C GLU A 84 -11.97 6.53 -12.44
N ALA A 85 -10.74 7.07 -12.44
CA ALA A 85 -10.02 7.43 -13.65
C ALA A 85 -8.54 7.08 -13.52
N GLU A 86 -7.91 6.69 -14.62
CA GLU A 86 -6.50 6.29 -14.66
C GLU A 86 -5.74 6.92 -15.83
N ASP A 87 -4.46 7.21 -15.63
CA ASP A 87 -3.51 7.56 -16.70
C ASP A 87 -2.39 6.49 -16.83
N GLU A 88 -1.20 6.86 -17.30
CA GLU A 88 -0.08 5.93 -17.36
C GLU A 88 0.52 5.60 -15.99
N THR A 89 0.33 6.49 -15.02
CA THR A 89 1.07 6.52 -13.76
C THR A 89 0.20 6.40 -12.51
N HIS A 90 -1.01 6.95 -12.52
CA HIS A 90 -1.89 7.09 -11.37
C HIS A 90 -3.31 6.58 -11.66
N SER A 91 -3.97 6.18 -10.59
CA SER A 91 -5.41 6.00 -10.47
C SER A 91 -5.93 7.02 -9.47
N VAL A 92 -7.06 7.66 -9.81
CA VAL A 92 -7.75 8.63 -8.95
C VAL A 92 -9.19 8.22 -8.76
N LYS A 93 -9.70 8.48 -7.56
CA LYS A 93 -11.12 8.37 -7.23
C LYS A 93 -11.66 9.74 -6.86
N VAL A 94 -12.74 10.12 -7.52
CA VAL A 94 -13.35 11.43 -7.41
C VAL A 94 -14.81 11.26 -7.03
N ARG A 95 -15.26 12.00 -6.01
CA ARG A 95 -16.68 12.15 -5.69
C ARG A 95 -17.20 13.42 -6.34
N LEU A 96 -18.36 13.32 -6.98
CA LEU A 96 -19.00 14.42 -7.69
C LEU A 96 -20.48 14.51 -7.28
N SER A 97 -20.95 15.67 -6.86
CA SER A 97 -22.38 15.86 -6.54
C SER A 97 -23.29 15.65 -7.75
N LYS A 98 -24.55 15.26 -7.54
CA LYS A 98 -25.52 15.08 -8.64
C LYS A 98 -25.74 16.33 -9.47
N ASP A 99 -25.59 17.51 -8.89
CA ASP A 99 -25.73 18.77 -9.62
C ASP A 99 -24.44 19.19 -10.35
N GLY A 100 -23.36 18.41 -10.23
CA GLY A 100 -22.07 18.63 -10.90
C GLY A 100 -21.23 19.77 -10.34
N LYS A 101 -21.59 20.34 -9.17
CA LYS A 101 -20.90 21.50 -8.60
C LYS A 101 -19.74 21.17 -7.67
N LEU A 102 -19.88 20.11 -6.86
CA LEU A 102 -18.88 19.70 -5.89
C LEU A 102 -18.09 18.53 -6.44
N LEU A 103 -16.79 18.73 -6.63
CA LEU A 103 -15.87 17.70 -7.12
C LEU A 103 -14.70 17.57 -6.15
N GLU A 104 -14.61 16.43 -5.48
CA GLU A 104 -13.60 16.13 -4.46
C GLU A 104 -12.76 14.92 -4.87
N GLU A 105 -11.43 15.07 -4.90
CA GLU A 105 -10.52 13.94 -5.02
C GLU A 105 -10.43 13.25 -3.66
N VAL A 106 -10.95 12.03 -3.57
CA VAL A 106 -10.95 11.27 -2.31
C VAL A 106 -9.82 10.25 -2.26
N ASP A 107 -9.25 9.90 -3.40
CA ASP A 107 -8.17 8.93 -3.48
C ASP A 107 -7.25 9.20 -4.67
N ARG A 108 -5.95 9.02 -4.46
CA ARG A 108 -4.93 8.99 -5.50
C ARG A 108 -3.89 7.95 -5.14
N ALA A 109 -3.56 7.07 -6.08
CA ALA A 109 -2.48 6.12 -5.95
C ALA A 109 -1.76 5.94 -7.27
N LEU A 110 -0.50 5.48 -7.22
CA LEU A 110 0.19 4.92 -8.37
C LEU A 110 -0.64 3.78 -8.96
N ARG A 111 -0.52 3.56 -10.26
CA ARG A 111 -1.03 2.34 -10.87
C ARG A 111 -0.23 1.15 -10.38
N ARG A 112 -0.93 0.03 -10.20
CA ARG A 112 -0.34 -1.20 -9.67
C ARG A 112 0.92 -1.62 -10.43
N SER A 113 0.91 -1.57 -11.76
CA SER A 113 2.07 -1.93 -12.59
C SER A 113 3.30 -1.05 -12.33
N LEU A 114 3.09 0.24 -12.10
CA LEU A 114 4.17 1.16 -11.76
C LEU A 114 4.66 0.94 -10.33
N ALA A 115 3.74 0.71 -9.38
CA ALA A 115 4.07 0.39 -8.00
C ALA A 115 4.87 -0.92 -7.89
N GLU A 116 4.52 -1.96 -8.65
CA GLU A 116 5.24 -3.24 -8.72
C GLU A 116 6.66 -3.05 -9.26
N ARG A 117 6.83 -2.25 -10.32
CA ARG A 117 8.17 -1.93 -10.86
C ARG A 117 9.04 -1.18 -9.84
N LEU A 118 8.49 -0.16 -9.19
CA LEU A 118 9.21 0.59 -8.15
C LEU A 118 9.53 -0.30 -6.94
N ALA A 119 8.62 -1.19 -6.55
CA ALA A 119 8.83 -2.17 -5.50
C ALA A 119 10.03 -3.08 -5.81
N GLU A 120 10.15 -3.57 -7.05
CA GLU A 120 11.32 -4.35 -7.46
C GLU A 120 12.62 -3.55 -7.41
N GLU A 121 12.62 -2.32 -7.90
CA GLU A 121 13.79 -1.44 -7.86
C GLU A 121 14.25 -1.22 -6.41
N LYS A 122 13.31 -0.89 -5.51
CA LYS A 122 13.60 -0.68 -4.08
C LYS A 122 14.03 -1.94 -3.35
N ALA A 123 13.48 -3.09 -3.70
CA ALA A 123 13.94 -4.36 -3.14
C ALA A 123 15.38 -4.68 -3.60
N LYS A 124 15.69 -4.42 -4.89
CA LYS A 124 17.03 -4.65 -5.47
C LYS A 124 18.10 -3.69 -4.93
N GLU A 125 17.72 -2.49 -4.51
CA GLU A 125 18.61 -1.57 -3.75
C GLU A 125 19.06 -2.18 -2.41
N ILE A 126 18.26 -3.07 -1.81
CA ILE A 126 18.55 -3.72 -0.52
C ILE A 126 19.31 -5.02 -0.70
N ASP A 127 18.91 -5.82 -1.68
CA ASP A 127 19.57 -7.07 -2.06
C ASP A 127 19.47 -7.23 -3.58
N PRO A 128 20.58 -7.23 -4.33
CA PRO A 128 20.55 -7.29 -5.79
C PRO A 128 19.80 -8.49 -6.39
N GLU A 129 19.67 -9.59 -5.63
CA GLU A 129 18.93 -10.78 -6.05
C GLU A 129 17.50 -10.84 -5.48
N ALA A 130 17.03 -9.74 -4.88
CA ALA A 130 15.69 -9.66 -4.32
C ALA A 130 14.60 -9.88 -5.37
N ARG A 131 13.57 -10.62 -4.94
CA ARG A 131 12.33 -10.85 -5.64
C ARG A 131 11.18 -10.36 -4.80
N VAL A 132 10.27 -9.64 -5.44
CA VAL A 132 9.04 -9.19 -4.81
C VAL A 132 8.06 -10.37 -4.77
N GLU A 133 7.59 -10.71 -3.58
CA GLU A 133 6.63 -11.78 -3.35
C GLU A 133 5.19 -11.25 -3.39
N SER A 134 4.97 -10.04 -2.88
CA SER A 134 3.65 -9.41 -2.84
C SER A 134 3.72 -7.88 -2.89
N VAL A 135 2.69 -7.27 -3.49
CA VAL A 135 2.46 -5.82 -3.53
C VAL A 135 0.98 -5.57 -3.30
N GLU A 136 0.64 -4.96 -2.16
CA GLU A 136 -0.75 -4.70 -1.75
C GLU A 136 -0.98 -3.21 -1.46
N LEU A 137 -2.02 -2.63 -2.05
CA LEU A 137 -2.49 -1.29 -1.68
C LEU A 137 -3.50 -1.40 -0.54
N ARG A 138 -3.16 -0.84 0.62
CA ARG A 138 -4.10 -0.59 1.73
C ARG A 138 -4.21 0.91 1.94
N ASN A 139 -3.49 1.44 2.93
CA ASN A 139 -3.27 2.89 3.07
C ASN A 139 -2.10 3.36 2.20
N ASN A 140 -1.05 2.54 2.16
CA ASN A 140 0.17 2.70 1.37
C ASN A 140 0.48 1.36 0.70
N TRP A 141 1.40 1.34 -0.26
CA TRP A 141 1.84 0.10 -0.90
C TRP A 141 2.69 -0.69 0.09
N THR A 142 2.23 -1.87 0.45
CA THR A 142 2.99 -2.83 1.26
C THR A 142 3.64 -3.84 0.33
N VAL A 143 4.96 -3.95 0.41
CA VAL A 143 5.78 -4.81 -0.44
C VAL A 143 6.50 -5.81 0.43
N GLU A 144 6.33 -7.10 0.17
CA GLU A 144 7.16 -8.15 0.76
C GLU A 144 8.15 -8.67 -0.28
N PHE A 145 9.40 -8.86 0.13
CA PHE A 145 10.45 -9.34 -0.76
C PHE A 145 11.35 -10.36 -0.08
N SER A 146 11.92 -11.25 -0.88
CA SER A 146 12.90 -12.24 -0.48
C SER A 146 14.16 -12.12 -1.35
N GLY A 147 15.33 -12.15 -0.73
CA GLY A 147 16.64 -12.13 -1.39
C GLY A 147 17.56 -13.17 -0.78
N VAL A 148 18.81 -13.23 -1.27
CA VAL A 148 19.79 -14.19 -0.76
C VAL A 148 20.29 -13.80 0.62
N ALA A 149 20.59 -12.52 0.81
CA ALA A 149 21.13 -11.97 2.04
C ALA A 149 20.06 -11.28 2.89
N ARG A 150 19.03 -10.70 2.28
CA ARG A 150 17.98 -9.93 2.97
C ARG A 150 16.59 -10.41 2.64
N VAL A 151 15.71 -10.31 3.61
CA VAL A 151 14.27 -10.56 3.49
C VAL A 151 13.54 -9.51 4.31
N GLY A 152 12.37 -9.07 3.85
CA GLY A 152 11.62 -8.11 4.63
C GLY A 152 10.43 -7.50 3.93
N ARG A 153 9.99 -6.38 4.51
CA ARG A 153 8.84 -5.60 4.07
C ARG A 153 9.21 -4.13 3.90
N LEU A 154 8.73 -3.54 2.82
CA LEU A 154 8.77 -2.11 2.56
C LEU A 154 7.35 -1.54 2.57
N VAL A 155 7.22 -0.32 3.07
CA VAL A 155 6.00 0.49 2.91
C VAL A 155 6.35 1.64 1.99
N LEU A 156 5.76 1.68 0.80
CA LEU A 156 5.95 2.75 -0.17
C LEU A 156 4.75 3.69 -0.14
N ASP A 157 5.03 4.99 -0.22
CA ASP A 157 3.99 6.00 -0.35
C ASP A 157 3.08 5.72 -1.53
N ARG A 158 1.78 5.81 -1.29
CA ARG A 158 0.77 5.41 -2.28
C ARG A 158 0.84 6.18 -3.59
N ALA A 159 1.25 7.45 -3.57
CA ALA A 159 1.23 8.34 -4.73
C ALA A 159 2.61 8.54 -5.36
N THR A 160 3.68 8.51 -4.56
CA THR A 160 5.04 8.79 -5.04
C THR A 160 5.88 7.52 -5.19
N GLY A 161 5.56 6.45 -4.45
CA GLY A 161 6.36 5.23 -4.40
C GLY A 161 7.65 5.36 -3.58
N GLU A 162 7.84 6.46 -2.84
CA GLU A 162 8.97 6.63 -1.93
C GLU A 162 8.86 5.70 -0.71
N VAL A 163 9.99 5.20 -0.20
CA VAL A 163 10.01 4.31 0.97
C VAL A 163 9.70 5.14 2.23
N ILE A 164 8.57 4.85 2.86
CA ILE A 164 8.15 5.44 4.15
C ILE A 164 8.71 4.64 5.32
N ASP A 165 8.64 3.31 5.23
CA ASP A 165 9.09 2.41 6.30
C ASP A 165 9.74 1.15 5.73
N LYS A 166 10.63 0.55 6.51
CA LYS A 166 11.34 -0.68 6.17
C LYS A 166 11.54 -1.57 7.40
N ASP A 167 11.07 -2.82 7.32
CA ASP A 167 11.47 -3.88 8.26
C ASP A 167 12.22 -4.95 7.46
N VAL A 168 13.55 -4.89 7.53
CA VAL A 168 14.45 -5.74 6.74
C VAL A 168 15.38 -6.48 7.67
N ARG A 169 15.51 -7.78 7.42
CA ARG A 169 16.34 -8.70 8.21
C ARG A 169 17.25 -9.48 7.28
N MET A 170 18.35 -9.95 7.84
CA MET A 170 19.23 -10.89 7.18
C MET A 170 18.59 -12.27 7.16
N THR A 171 18.85 -13.02 6.10
CA THR A 171 18.49 -14.44 6.04
C THR A 171 19.35 -15.24 7.01
N GLU A 172 18.87 -16.42 7.42
CA GLU A 172 19.63 -17.33 8.29
C GLU A 172 20.98 -17.67 7.66
N ARG A 173 20.99 -17.96 6.36
CA ARG A 173 22.22 -18.22 5.60
C ARG A 173 23.22 -17.06 5.69
N ALA A 174 22.78 -15.82 5.50
CA ALA A 174 23.69 -14.68 5.57
C ALA A 174 24.21 -14.45 7.00
N LEU A 175 23.40 -14.70 8.01
CA LEU A 175 23.83 -14.64 9.42
C LEU A 175 24.87 -15.73 9.74
N GLU A 176 24.68 -16.94 9.21
CA GLU A 176 25.67 -18.01 9.31
C GLU A 176 26.98 -17.64 8.63
N GLU A 177 26.94 -17.14 7.40
CA GLU A 177 28.13 -16.73 6.64
C GLU A 177 28.89 -15.58 7.35
N VAL A 178 28.17 -14.61 7.93
CA VAL A 178 28.78 -13.53 8.73
C VAL A 178 29.47 -14.10 9.96
N TYR A 179 28.82 -15.00 10.69
CA TYR A 179 29.39 -15.54 11.91
C TYR A 179 30.56 -16.49 11.64
N HIS A 180 30.47 -17.34 10.62
CA HIS A 180 31.57 -18.21 10.21
C HIS A 180 32.81 -17.41 9.83
N ARG A 181 32.62 -16.30 9.10
CA ARG A 181 33.72 -15.39 8.77
C ARG A 181 34.35 -14.79 10.02
N HIS A 182 33.54 -14.31 10.96
CA HIS A 182 34.03 -13.81 12.24
C HIS A 182 34.86 -14.86 12.99
N LEU A 183 34.40 -16.12 13.04
CA LEU A 183 35.14 -17.19 13.69
C LEU A 183 36.48 -17.50 13.01
N GLY A 184 36.53 -17.42 11.68
CA GLY A 184 37.79 -17.54 10.94
C GLY A 184 38.76 -16.39 11.24
N GLU A 185 38.25 -15.16 11.30
CA GLU A 185 39.05 -13.96 11.56
C GLU A 185 39.56 -13.86 13.00
N GLU A 186 38.70 -14.13 13.99
CA GLU A 186 38.99 -13.94 15.41
C GLU A 186 39.64 -15.18 16.05
N TYR A 187 39.20 -16.37 15.67
CA TYR A 187 39.60 -17.64 16.30
C TYR A 187 40.38 -18.58 15.38
N GLY A 188 40.58 -18.23 14.11
CA GLY A 188 41.32 -19.05 13.15
C GLY A 188 40.58 -20.33 12.73
N GLU A 189 39.26 -20.37 12.85
CA GLU A 189 38.46 -21.53 12.44
C GLU A 189 38.34 -21.62 10.91
N GLU A 190 38.86 -22.70 10.31
CA GLU A 190 38.88 -22.86 8.85
C GLU A 190 37.63 -23.56 8.30
N SER A 191 36.94 -24.38 9.11
CA SER A 191 35.77 -25.15 8.66
C SER A 191 34.70 -25.27 9.77
N PRO A 192 34.20 -24.14 10.28
CA PRO A 192 33.10 -24.15 11.25
C PRO A 192 31.85 -24.81 10.67
N ARG A 193 31.11 -25.54 11.51
CA ARG A 193 29.82 -26.14 11.15
C ARG A 193 28.71 -25.61 12.05
N THR A 194 27.69 -25.00 11.47
CA THR A 194 26.48 -24.62 12.20
C THR A 194 25.77 -25.88 12.72
N GLU A 195 25.57 -25.96 14.04
CA GLU A 195 24.77 -27.02 14.67
C GLU A 195 23.33 -26.61 14.89
N ARG A 196 23.12 -25.34 15.26
CA ARG A 196 21.79 -24.81 15.56
C ARG A 196 21.74 -23.32 15.27
N LEU A 197 20.63 -22.90 14.68
CA LEU A 197 20.23 -21.51 14.59
C LEU A 197 18.79 -21.41 15.07
N THR A 198 18.52 -20.49 16.00
CA THR A 198 17.20 -20.32 16.62
C THR A 198 16.80 -18.86 16.54
N HIS A 199 15.68 -18.60 15.87
CA HIS A 199 15.28 -17.25 15.47
C HIS A 199 14.21 -16.67 16.41
N TYR A 200 14.55 -15.54 17.03
CA TYR A 200 13.69 -14.76 17.92
C TYR A 200 13.14 -13.56 17.13
N LYS A 201 12.06 -13.81 16.38
CA LYS A 201 11.54 -12.86 15.36
C LYS A 201 11.03 -11.56 15.98
N GLU A 202 10.43 -11.60 17.15
CA GLU A 202 9.85 -10.40 17.77
C GLU A 202 10.94 -9.52 18.38
N GLU A 203 11.99 -10.15 18.89
CA GLU A 203 13.10 -9.51 19.56
C GLU A 203 14.25 -9.12 18.62
N GLY A 204 14.18 -9.55 17.36
CA GLY A 204 15.10 -9.13 16.30
C GLY A 204 16.48 -9.76 16.35
N TYR A 205 16.66 -10.93 16.96
CA TYR A 205 17.96 -11.61 17.03
C TYR A 205 17.86 -13.12 16.76
N VAL A 206 19.02 -13.74 16.50
CA VAL A 206 19.18 -15.19 16.47
C VAL A 206 20.17 -15.63 17.53
N HIS A 207 19.98 -16.84 18.04
CA HIS A 207 21.04 -17.60 18.67
C HIS A 207 21.63 -18.58 17.66
N ILE A 208 22.95 -18.60 17.54
CA ILE A 208 23.68 -19.53 16.68
C ILE A 208 24.67 -20.34 17.51
N LYS A 209 24.72 -21.65 17.26
CA LYS A 209 25.70 -22.59 17.79
C LYS A 209 26.50 -23.15 16.63
N VAL A 210 27.82 -23.01 16.71
CA VAL A 210 28.76 -23.48 15.70
C VAL A 210 29.82 -24.37 16.35
N SER A 211 30.14 -25.47 15.67
CA SER A 211 31.22 -26.38 16.05
C SER A 211 32.46 -26.08 15.24
N GLY A 212 33.56 -25.76 15.92
CA GLY A 212 34.89 -25.64 15.32
C GLY A 212 35.77 -26.85 15.62
N SER A 213 37.07 -26.64 15.48
CA SER A 213 38.08 -27.70 15.58
C SER A 213 38.21 -28.30 16.99
N ASP A 214 38.23 -27.47 18.05
CA ASP A 214 38.37 -27.92 19.45
C ASP A 214 37.36 -27.28 20.42
N ARG A 215 36.50 -26.36 19.93
CA ARG A 215 35.51 -25.62 20.73
C ARG A 215 34.15 -25.52 20.02
N LEU A 216 33.14 -25.28 20.84
CA LEU A 216 31.81 -24.84 20.44
C LEU A 216 31.70 -23.34 20.66
N TYR A 217 31.12 -22.66 19.70
CA TYR A 217 30.91 -21.22 19.68
C TYR A 217 29.40 -20.95 19.74
N TYR A 218 29.02 -20.01 20.60
CA TYR A 218 27.65 -19.59 20.79
C TYR A 218 27.58 -18.08 20.64
N ALA A 219 26.68 -17.60 19.81
CA ALA A 219 26.47 -16.16 19.68
C ALA A 219 24.99 -15.79 19.64
N ARG A 220 24.72 -14.58 20.11
CA ARG A 220 23.49 -13.85 19.85
C ARG A 220 23.78 -12.79 18.79
N ILE A 221 23.06 -12.82 17.68
CA ILE A 221 23.32 -11.94 16.52
C ILE A 221 22.07 -11.14 16.20
N ASP A 222 22.22 -9.83 16.05
CA ASP A 222 21.15 -8.93 15.59
C ASP A 222 20.78 -9.24 14.14
N THR A 223 19.51 -9.52 13.88
CA THR A 223 19.03 -9.94 12.55
C THR A 223 18.97 -8.80 11.54
N ARG A 224 18.98 -7.53 11.97
CA ARG A 224 18.93 -6.38 11.07
C ARG A 224 20.31 -5.99 10.57
N THR A 225 21.33 -6.17 11.40
CA THR A 225 22.69 -5.67 11.15
C THR A 225 23.71 -6.78 10.97
N GLY A 226 23.43 -7.99 11.45
CA GLY A 226 24.41 -9.08 11.53
C GLY A 226 25.43 -8.88 12.65
N LYS A 227 25.25 -7.88 13.53
CA LYS A 227 26.18 -7.60 14.62
C LYS A 227 26.06 -8.66 15.72
N ILE A 228 27.19 -9.19 16.16
CA ILE A 228 27.29 -10.07 17.31
C ILE A 228 27.04 -9.24 18.58
N LEU A 229 25.97 -9.56 19.30
CA LEU A 229 25.54 -8.88 20.53
C LEU A 229 26.18 -9.50 21.77
N SER A 230 26.35 -10.82 21.77
CA SER A 230 27.09 -11.55 22.79
C SER A 230 27.66 -12.82 22.20
N GLU A 231 28.81 -13.25 22.72
CA GLU A 231 29.50 -14.45 22.27
C GLU A 231 30.07 -15.20 23.48
N ASP A 232 30.02 -16.53 23.45
CA ASP A 232 30.64 -17.42 24.42
C ASP A 232 31.21 -18.67 23.74
N THR A 233 32.22 -19.27 24.35
CA THR A 233 32.86 -20.50 23.84
C THR A 233 32.94 -21.60 24.91
N ALA A 234 32.86 -22.86 24.49
CA ALA A 234 33.09 -24.02 25.36
C ALA A 234 34.00 -25.05 24.68
N PRO A 235 35.00 -25.63 25.38
CA PRO A 235 35.82 -26.68 24.82
C PRO A 235 34.98 -27.94 24.54
N VAL A 236 35.33 -28.70 23.50
CA VAL A 236 34.64 -29.95 23.15
C VAL A 236 34.97 -31.08 24.14
N LYS A 237 36.20 -31.10 24.68
CA LYS A 237 36.70 -32.13 25.59
C LYS A 237 37.25 -31.53 26.89
N GLY A 238 37.19 -32.29 27.98
CA GLY A 238 37.70 -31.91 29.30
C GLY A 238 36.69 -32.15 30.44
N LEU A 239 37.17 -32.16 31.69
CA LEU A 239 36.36 -32.44 32.89
C LEU A 239 35.21 -31.44 33.08
N THR A 240 35.44 -30.17 32.80
CA THR A 240 34.44 -29.09 32.93
C THR A 240 33.70 -28.78 31.64
N ALA A 241 34.07 -29.40 30.52
CA ALA A 241 33.51 -29.13 29.19
C ALA A 241 32.00 -29.37 29.17
N LYS A 242 31.53 -30.53 29.65
CA LYS A 242 30.10 -30.88 29.68
C LYS A 242 29.27 -29.89 30.51
N ILE A 243 29.80 -29.43 31.65
CA ILE A 243 29.11 -28.49 32.53
C ILE A 243 28.98 -27.13 31.83
N LYS A 244 30.05 -26.63 31.24
CA LYS A 244 30.05 -25.35 30.52
C LYS A 244 29.12 -25.40 29.29
N GLN A 245 29.14 -26.51 28.54
CA GLN A 245 28.24 -26.72 27.40
C GLN A 245 26.77 -26.66 27.84
N LEU A 246 26.39 -27.37 28.91
CA LEU A 246 25.02 -27.34 29.44
C LEU A 246 24.59 -25.92 29.87
N GLN A 247 25.48 -25.16 30.50
CA GLN A 247 25.20 -23.76 30.88
C GLN A 247 24.95 -22.87 29.66
N LEU A 248 25.80 -22.98 28.63
CA LEU A 248 25.66 -22.18 27.41
C LEU A 248 24.46 -22.62 26.57
N GLU A 249 24.13 -23.90 26.53
CA GLU A 249 22.92 -24.39 25.86
C GLU A 249 21.64 -23.86 26.49
N GLY A 250 21.62 -23.64 27.81
CA GLY A 250 20.53 -22.97 28.50
C GLY A 250 20.46 -21.46 28.21
N LYS A 251 21.62 -20.78 28.15
CA LYS A 251 21.70 -19.33 27.87
C LYS A 251 21.32 -18.99 26.42
N TYR A 252 21.76 -19.81 25.47
CA TYR A 252 21.57 -19.62 24.02
C TYR A 252 20.54 -20.59 23.45
N LYS A 253 19.52 -20.94 24.23
CA LYS A 253 18.42 -21.79 23.78
C LYS A 253 17.67 -21.15 22.62
#